data_AF-A0AAI9T8X5-F1
#
_entry.id   AF-A0AAI9T8X5-F1
#
_cell.length_a   1.000
_cell.length_b   1.000
_cell.length_c   1.000
_cell.angle_alpha   90.00
_cell.angle_beta   90.00
_cell.angle_gamma   90.00
#
_symmetry.space_group_name_H-M   'P 1'
#
loop_
_entity.id
_entity.type
_entity.pdbx_description
1 polymer ?
#
loop_
_entity_poly.entity_id
_entity_poly.type
_entity_poly.pdbx_seq_one_letter_code
_entity_poly.pdbx_strand_id
1 'polypeptide(L)'
;MIVCRAKRPTPGPLVLVRATRYQIFIIVFTSHTFFYYTTMSNSIENIEDRIQDAVKAYHQSTKPNIAGLARQFGVSTDRLRGRIRGRVSCADRAKISKALNPI
;
A
#
# COMPACT_ATOMS: atom_id res chain seq x y z
N MET A 1 47.08 38.10 -27.61
CA MET A 1 46.05 37.97 -26.54
C MET A 1 44.73 38.46 -27.10
N ILE A 2 43.75 37.57 -27.28
CA ILE A 2 42.38 37.93 -27.68
C ILE A 2 41.45 37.32 -26.64
N VAL A 3 40.73 38.18 -25.91
CA VAL A 3 39.75 37.79 -24.89
C VAL A 3 38.38 37.68 -25.57
N CYS A 4 37.89 36.45 -25.74
CA CYS A 4 36.53 36.20 -26.20
C CYS A 4 35.56 36.21 -25.00
N ARG A 5 34.59 37.13 -25.03
CA ARG A 5 33.56 37.34 -24.00
C ARG A 5 32.48 36.25 -24.10
N ALA A 6 32.38 35.38 -23.09
CA ALA A 6 31.35 34.35 -23.02
C ALA A 6 29.95 34.96 -22.79
N LYS A 7 29.01 34.62 -23.67
CA LYS A 7 27.60 35.02 -23.62
C LYS A 7 26.86 34.08 -22.65
N ARG A 8 26.22 34.64 -21.60
CA ARG A 8 25.45 33.84 -20.63
C ARG A 8 24.21 33.24 -21.30
N PRO A 9 23.83 31.99 -21.01
CA PRO A 9 22.59 31.41 -21.49
C PRO A 9 21.40 31.95 -20.69
N THR A 10 20.46 32.60 -21.38
CA THR A 10 19.13 32.94 -20.87
C THR A 10 18.25 31.68 -20.77
N PRO A 11 17.35 31.58 -19.78
CA PRO A 11 16.41 30.47 -19.67
C PRO A 11 15.44 30.52 -20.85
N GLY A 12 15.51 29.52 -21.73
CA GLY A 12 14.53 29.32 -22.78
C GLY A 12 13.16 28.94 -22.21
N PRO A 13 12.07 29.19 -22.95
CA PRO A 13 10.72 28.89 -22.48
C PRO A 13 10.54 27.38 -22.28
N LEU A 14 9.84 27.02 -21.21
CA LEU A 14 9.36 25.66 -20.96
C LEU A 14 8.58 25.18 -22.19
N VAL A 15 9.20 24.29 -22.95
CA VAL A 15 8.55 23.62 -24.08
C VAL A 15 7.45 22.76 -23.49
N LEU A 16 6.21 23.24 -23.55
CA LEU A 16 5.02 22.40 -23.39
C LEU A 16 4.96 21.49 -24.63
N VAL A 17 5.73 20.41 -24.58
CA VAL A 17 5.77 19.37 -25.62
C VAL A 17 4.36 18.84 -25.80
N ARG A 18 3.79 18.98 -27.00
CA ARG A 18 2.50 18.37 -27.37
C ARG A 18 2.55 16.89 -27.02
N ALA A 19 1.78 16.49 -26.01
CA ALA A 19 1.69 15.10 -25.59
C ALA A 19 1.12 14.26 -26.73
N THR A 20 1.93 13.36 -27.29
CA THR A 20 1.44 12.31 -28.18
C THR A 20 0.63 11.31 -27.35
N ARG A 21 -0.34 10.62 -27.97
CA ARG A 21 -1.19 9.63 -27.27
C ARG A 21 -0.39 8.57 -26.51
N TYR A 22 0.82 8.26 -26.98
CA TYR A 22 1.75 7.31 -26.35
C TYR A 22 2.33 7.83 -25.03
N GLN A 23 2.63 9.13 -24.93
CA GLN A 23 3.14 9.75 -23.69
C GLN A 23 2.10 9.67 -22.55
N ILE A 24 0.82 9.91 -22.88
CA ILE A 24 -0.28 9.78 -21.91
C ILE A 24 -0.40 8.32 -21.43
N PHE A 25 -0.30 7.35 -22.35
CA PHE A 25 -0.40 5.93 -22.01
C PHE A 25 0.74 5.46 -21.09
N ILE A 26 1.98 5.92 -21.32
CA ILE A 26 3.14 5.60 -20.47
C ILE A 26 2.96 6.17 -19.06
N ILE A 27 2.48 7.42 -18.92
CA ILE A 27 2.26 8.04 -17.61
C ILE A 27 1.18 7.28 -16.83
N VAL A 28 0.06 6.93 -17.47
CA VAL A 28 -1.01 6.16 -16.81
C VAL A 28 -0.51 4.77 -16.44
N PHE A 29 0.18 4.08 -17.34
CA PHE A 29 0.69 2.72 -17.09
C PHE A 29 1.72 2.69 -15.96
N THR A 30 2.67 3.63 -15.97
CA THR A 30 3.68 3.74 -14.90
C THR A 30 3.05 4.12 -13.56
N SER A 31 2.08 5.03 -13.54
CA SER A 31 1.34 5.40 -12.31
C SER A 31 0.55 4.22 -11.73
N HIS A 32 -0.08 3.44 -12.60
CA HIS A 32 -0.81 2.24 -12.20
C HIS A 32 0.16 1.22 -11.61
N THR A 33 1.26 0.90 -12.30
CA THR A 33 2.30 0.00 -11.79
C THR A 33 2.93 0.51 -10.49
N PHE A 34 3.09 1.84 -10.31
CA PHE A 34 3.54 2.52 -9.08
C PHE A 34 2.63 2.26 -7.89
N PHE A 35 1.33 2.46 -8.10
CA PHE A 35 0.35 2.15 -7.09
C PHE A 35 0.36 0.66 -6.70
N TYR A 36 0.55 -0.25 -7.67
CA TYR A 36 0.64 -1.68 -7.35
C TYR A 36 1.90 -2.07 -6.58
N TYR A 37 3.08 -1.56 -6.93
CA TYR A 37 4.30 -1.99 -6.23
C TYR A 37 4.38 -1.45 -4.80
N THR A 38 3.79 -0.28 -4.53
CA THR A 38 3.66 0.27 -3.17
C THR A 38 2.75 -0.61 -2.30
N THR A 39 1.77 -1.28 -2.90
CA THR A 39 0.93 -2.25 -2.18
C THR A 39 1.65 -3.56 -1.87
N MET A 40 2.81 -3.85 -2.49
CA MET A 40 3.49 -5.14 -2.39
C MET A 40 4.63 -5.21 -1.37
N SER A 41 5.17 -4.08 -0.87
CA SER A 41 6.13 -4.08 0.24
C SER A 41 5.43 -4.26 1.59
N ASN A 42 4.69 -5.36 1.75
CA ASN A 42 4.01 -5.70 3.00
C ASN A 42 5.01 -6.32 3.97
N SER A 43 5.61 -5.49 4.84
CA SER A 43 6.18 -6.00 6.08
C SER A 43 5.11 -6.78 6.86
N ILE A 44 5.50 -7.76 7.68
CA ILE A 44 4.56 -8.60 8.45
C ILE A 44 3.61 -7.76 9.32
N GLU A 45 4.08 -6.61 9.81
CA GLU A 45 3.28 -5.62 10.56
C GLU A 45 2.07 -5.13 9.73
N ASN A 46 2.28 -4.90 8.44
CA ASN A 46 1.24 -4.45 7.51
C ASN A 46 0.10 -5.48 7.36
N ILE A 47 0.40 -6.78 7.47
CA ILE A 47 -0.60 -7.84 7.29
C ILE A 47 -1.59 -7.89 8.45
N GLU A 48 -1.12 -7.78 9.70
CA GLU A 48 -2.03 -7.79 10.86
C GLU A 48 -2.90 -6.54 10.91
N ASP A 49 -2.37 -5.37 10.53
CA ASP A 49 -3.15 -4.13 10.41
C ASP A 49 -4.27 -4.27 9.38
N ARG A 50 -3.96 -4.82 8.19
CA ARG A 50 -4.96 -5.12 7.15
C ARG A 50 -6.03 -6.10 7.62
N ILE A 51 -5.66 -7.09 8.44
CA ILE A 51 -6.63 -8.01 9.05
C ILE A 51 -7.52 -7.27 10.05
N GLN A 52 -6.97 -6.38 10.88
CA GLN A 52 -7.76 -5.61 11.82
C GLN A 52 -8.74 -4.67 11.12
N ASP A 53 -8.32 -4.00 10.05
CA ASP A 53 -9.22 -3.14 9.27
C ASP A 53 -10.33 -3.94 8.56
N ALA A 54 -10.00 -5.13 8.05
CA ALA A 54 -11.00 -6.05 7.50
C ALA A 54 -12.02 -6.51 8.57
N VAL A 55 -11.59 -6.73 9.82
CA VAL A 55 -12.47 -7.06 10.94
C VAL A 55 -13.36 -5.87 11.32
N LYS A 56 -12.82 -4.66 11.37
CA LYS A 56 -13.63 -3.45 11.61
C LYS A 56 -14.72 -3.28 10.55
N ALA A 57 -14.35 -3.43 9.27
CA ALA A 57 -15.29 -3.37 8.15
C ALA A 57 -16.36 -4.47 8.20
N TYR A 58 -16.00 -5.67 8.67
CA TYR A 58 -16.95 -6.76 8.91
C TYR A 58 -18.02 -6.37 9.93
N HIS A 59 -17.64 -5.74 11.05
CA HIS A 59 -18.58 -5.33 12.10
C HIS A 59 -19.47 -4.13 11.72
N GLN A 60 -19.03 -3.29 10.78
CA GLN A 60 -19.83 -2.16 10.27
C GLN A 60 -20.94 -2.59 9.31
N SER A 61 -20.85 -3.78 8.73
CA SER A 61 -21.79 -4.26 7.73
C SER A 61 -22.88 -5.15 8.36
N THR A 62 -24.15 -4.90 8.03
CA THR A 62 -25.28 -5.73 8.50
C THR A 62 -25.28 -7.14 7.89
N LYS A 63 -24.76 -7.28 6.65
CA LYS A 63 -24.60 -8.58 5.96
C LYS A 63 -23.24 -8.66 5.27
N PRO A 64 -22.17 -8.95 6.01
CA PRO A 64 -20.81 -8.88 5.49
C PRO A 64 -20.51 -10.03 4.52
N ASN A 65 -19.96 -9.69 3.34
CA ASN A 65 -19.35 -10.67 2.44
C ASN A 65 -17.88 -10.87 2.80
N ILE A 66 -17.60 -11.91 3.62
CA ILE A 66 -16.25 -12.20 4.12
C ILE A 66 -15.25 -12.41 2.97
N ALA A 67 -15.65 -13.11 1.91
CA ALA A 67 -14.77 -13.37 0.77
C ALA A 67 -14.45 -12.07 0.00
N GLY A 68 -15.43 -11.18 -0.13
CA GLY A 68 -15.24 -9.85 -0.74
C GLY A 68 -14.28 -8.99 0.07
N LEU A 69 -14.49 -8.90 1.39
CA LEU A 69 -13.61 -8.16 2.30
C LEU A 69 -12.18 -8.73 2.27
N ALA A 70 -12.04 -10.05 2.32
CA ALA A 70 -10.73 -10.70 2.25
C ALA A 70 -9.95 -10.31 0.99
N ARG A 71 -10.61 -10.24 -0.17
CA ARG A 71 -10.00 -9.79 -1.43
C ARG A 71 -9.65 -8.30 -1.41
N GLN A 72 -10.56 -7.46 -0.91
CA GLN A 72 -10.36 -6.01 -0.84
C GLN A 72 -9.15 -5.62 0.02
N PHE A 73 -9.01 -6.27 1.18
CA PHE A 73 -7.90 -6.06 2.10
C PHE A 73 -6.71 -6.98 1.79
N GLY A 74 -6.80 -7.84 0.75
CA GLY A 74 -5.79 -8.82 0.32
C GLY A 74 -5.29 -9.76 1.44
N VAL A 75 -6.20 -10.21 2.30
CA VAL A 75 -5.96 -11.16 3.39
C VAL A 75 -6.62 -12.50 3.08
N SER A 76 -6.12 -13.61 3.63
CA SER A 76 -6.76 -14.91 3.40
C SER A 76 -8.09 -15.01 4.15
N THR A 77 -9.09 -15.60 3.50
CA THR A 77 -10.45 -15.74 4.04
C THR A 77 -10.46 -16.55 5.35
N ASP A 78 -9.65 -17.60 5.44
CA ASP A 78 -9.56 -18.42 6.65
C ASP A 78 -8.96 -17.67 7.83
N ARG A 79 -7.96 -16.81 7.58
CA ARG A 79 -7.32 -16.00 8.61
C ARG A 79 -8.27 -14.94 9.13
N LEU A 80 -8.97 -14.25 8.23
CA LEU A 80 -10.02 -13.29 8.59
C LEU A 80 -11.14 -13.95 9.40
N ARG A 81 -11.65 -15.11 8.95
CA ARG A 81 -12.67 -15.88 9.67
C ARG A 81 -12.17 -16.34 11.05
N GLY A 82 -10.90 -16.73 11.15
CA GLY A 82 -10.27 -17.05 12.43
C GLY A 82 -10.26 -15.85 13.38
N ARG A 83 -9.94 -14.65 12.88
CA ARG A 83 -9.91 -13.43 13.69
C ARG A 83 -11.30 -13.01 14.16
N ILE A 84 -12.31 -13.09 13.30
CA ILE A 84 -13.72 -12.83 13.65
C ILE A 84 -14.21 -13.80 14.75
N ARG A 85 -13.74 -15.05 14.74
CA ARG A 85 -14.03 -16.05 15.78
C ARG A 85 -13.23 -15.85 17.08
N GLY A 86 -12.38 -14.84 17.16
CA GLY A 86 -11.58 -14.53 18.36
C GLY A 86 -10.20 -15.21 18.42
N ARG A 87 -9.70 -15.80 17.32
CA ARG A 87 -8.31 -16.29 17.31
C ARG A 87 -7.35 -15.11 17.41
N VAL A 88 -6.34 -15.25 18.25
CA VAL A 88 -5.28 -14.25 18.46
C VAL A 88 -4.06 -14.52 17.59
N SER A 89 -3.36 -13.46 17.20
CA SER A 89 -2.11 -13.57 16.45
C SER A 89 -1.04 -14.28 17.28
N CYS A 90 -0.04 -14.91 16.65
CA CYS A 90 1.04 -15.55 17.40
C CYS A 90 1.84 -14.56 18.26
N ALA A 91 2.00 -13.32 17.77
CA ALA A 91 2.66 -12.25 18.51
C ALA A 91 1.89 -11.87 19.78
N ASP A 92 0.57 -11.72 19.67
CA ASP A 92 -0.29 -11.43 20.83
C ASP A 92 -0.30 -12.59 21.82
N ARG A 93 -0.33 -13.84 21.33
CA ARG A 93 -0.22 -15.03 22.19
C ARG A 93 1.08 -15.06 22.98
N ALA A 94 2.20 -14.73 22.35
CA ALA A 94 3.50 -14.70 23.00
C ALA A 94 3.57 -13.60 24.09
N LYS A 95 2.92 -12.45 23.87
CA LYS A 95 2.78 -11.40 24.89
C LYS A 95 1.95 -11.89 26.07
N ILE A 96 0.81 -12.55 25.80
CA ILE A 96 -0.06 -13.11 26.84
C ILE A 96 0.67 -14.17 27.67
N SER A 97 1.39 -15.10 27.03
CA SER A 97 2.12 -16.16 27.75
C SER A 97 3.22 -15.62 28.65
N LYS A 98 3.88 -14.54 28.24
CA LYS A 98 4.88 -13.82 29.06
C LYS A 98 4.22 -13.11 30.24
N ALA A 99 3.07 -12.46 30.03
CA ALA A 99 2.33 -11.78 31.09
C ALA A 99 1.75 -12.76 32.13
N LEU A 100 1.40 -13.98 31.72
CA LEU A 100 0.84 -15.01 32.61
C LEU A 100 1.89 -15.62 33.56
N ASN A 101 3.16 -15.65 33.16
CA ASN A 101 4.25 -16.17 33.99
C ASN A 101 5.29 -15.05 34.22
N PRO A 102 4.97 -14.04 35.05
CA PRO A 102 5.97 -13.07 35.47
C PRO A 102 7.00 -13.80 36.35
N ILE A 103 8.27 -13.75 35.93
CA ILE A 103 9.41 -14.24 36.73
C ILE A 103 9.68 -13.24 37.86
#